data_AF-A0A326UAR1-F1
#
_entry.id   AF-A0A326UAR1-F1
#
_cell.length_a   1.000
_cell.length_b   1.000
_cell.length_c   1.000
_cell.angle_alpha   90.00
_cell.angle_beta   90.00
_cell.angle_gamma   90.00
#
_symmetry.space_group_name_H-M   'P 1'
#
loop_
_entity.id
_entity.type
_entity.pdbx_description
1 polymer ?
#
loop_
_entity_poly.entity_id
_entity_poly.type
_entity_poly.pdbx_seq_one_letter_code
_entity_poly.pdbx_strand_id
1 'polypeptide(L)'
;MALFDSGLAREVVRRHYLKLGEALGELAAEQLTEEVNEESPLYQDMLLLIDVANGRYHRSEELIQQVEQALTNLMEVLFGNTLHAGVTIPDSFWQTDIGTMVSQVRWWISVDDLITISSAAALAFGANTQANRMRISRAIDKGLLEWVPDSSVMNPQQRKRVLRSQVERLSELRRLPE
;
A
#
# COMPACT_ATOMS: atom_id res chain seq x y z
N MET A 1 10.96 20.21 -1.84
CA MET A 1 11.28 19.46 -3.07
C MET A 1 10.28 18.31 -3.14
N ALA A 2 9.55 18.13 -4.24
CA ALA A 2 8.64 16.99 -4.38
C ALA A 2 9.45 15.69 -4.49
N LEU A 3 9.02 14.65 -3.78
CA LEU A 3 9.67 13.34 -3.79
C LEU A 3 9.25 12.52 -5.02
N PHE A 4 8.04 12.75 -5.53
CA PHE A 4 7.50 12.11 -6.72
C PHE A 4 6.95 13.15 -7.69
N ASP A 5 7.06 12.89 -8.99
CA ASP A 5 6.60 13.77 -10.06
C ASP A 5 5.57 13.08 -10.98
N SER A 6 4.97 13.87 -11.88
CA SER A 6 4.02 13.36 -12.88
C SER A 6 4.65 12.41 -13.90
N GLY A 7 5.99 12.35 -13.99
CA GLY A 7 6.70 11.35 -14.80
C GLY A 7 6.44 9.94 -14.31
N LEU A 8 6.35 9.74 -12.99
CA LEU A 8 5.97 8.45 -12.39
C LEU A 8 4.56 8.02 -12.81
N ALA A 9 3.59 8.95 -12.77
CA ALA A 9 2.22 8.69 -13.20
C ALA A 9 2.16 8.28 -14.68
N ARG A 10 2.84 9.02 -15.54
CA ARG A 10 2.91 8.74 -16.99
C ARG A 10 3.49 7.36 -17.26
N GLU A 11 4.57 6.98 -16.58
CA GLU A 11 5.22 5.69 -16.81
C GLU A 11 4.33 4.50 -16.38
N VAL A 12 3.62 4.61 -15.26
CA VAL A 12 2.68 3.57 -14.80
C VAL A 12 1.56 3.37 -15.81
N VAL A 13 0.91 4.47 -16.22
CA VAL A 13 -0.20 4.44 -17.17
C VAL A 13 0.24 3.87 -18.51
N ARG A 14 1.40 4.33 -19.03
CA ARG A 14 1.97 3.84 -20.29
C ARG A 14 2.24 2.34 -20.24
N ARG A 15 2.88 1.83 -19.17
CA ARG A 15 3.15 0.39 -19.02
C ARG A 15 1.88 -0.44 -18.96
N HIS A 16 0.84 0.06 -18.29
CA HIS A 16 -0.43 -0.63 -18.18
C HIS A 16 -1.09 -0.80 -19.55
N TYR A 17 -1.23 0.29 -20.32
CA TYR A 17 -1.84 0.24 -21.65
C TYR A 17 -1.02 -0.57 -22.66
N LEU A 18 0.32 -0.54 -22.59
CA LEU A 18 1.17 -1.41 -23.41
C LEU A 18 0.89 -2.89 -23.15
N LYS A 19 0.86 -3.32 -21.89
CA LYS A 19 0.54 -4.71 -21.52
C LYS A 19 -0.87 -5.11 -21.96
N LEU A 20 -1.82 -4.19 -21.88
CA LEU A 20 -3.19 -4.43 -22.30
C LEU A 20 -3.29 -4.59 -23.82
N GLY A 21 -2.60 -3.75 -24.60
CA GLY A 21 -2.49 -3.89 -26.06
C GLY A 21 -1.86 -5.22 -26.47
N GLU A 22 -0.77 -5.63 -25.81
CA GLU A 22 -0.15 -6.95 -26.00
C GLU A 22 -1.14 -8.09 -25.73
N ALA A 23 -1.89 -8.03 -24.63
CA ALA A 23 -2.85 -9.05 -24.23
C ALA A 23 -4.06 -9.15 -25.20
N LEU A 24 -4.46 -8.02 -25.79
CA LEU A 24 -5.55 -7.97 -26.78
C LEU A 24 -5.10 -8.38 -28.19
N GLY A 25 -3.82 -8.69 -28.39
CA GLY A 25 -3.28 -9.10 -29.69
C GLY A 25 -3.13 -7.93 -30.68
N GLU A 26 -3.21 -6.69 -30.21
CA GLU A 26 -2.90 -5.52 -31.02
C GLU A 26 -1.37 -5.40 -31.17
N LEU A 27 -0.85 -5.99 -32.25
CA LEU A 27 0.51 -5.71 -32.74
C LEU A 27 0.58 -4.30 -33.34
N ALA A 28 0.43 -3.26 -32.51
CA ALA A 28 0.55 -1.87 -32.93
C ALA A 28 1.62 -1.14 -32.10
N ALA A 29 2.82 -1.73 -32.05
CA ALA A 29 4.00 -1.12 -31.41
C ALA A 29 4.56 0.10 -32.16
N GLU A 30 3.97 0.50 -33.29
CA GLU A 30 4.44 1.65 -34.08
C GLU A 30 3.56 2.91 -33.94
N GLN A 31 2.44 2.87 -33.19
CA GLN A 31 1.53 4.01 -33.04
C GLN A 31 1.18 4.41 -31.59
N LEU A 32 1.77 3.78 -30.57
CA LEU A 32 1.72 4.29 -29.19
C LEU A 32 2.74 5.41 -28.92
N THR A 33 3.21 6.09 -29.96
CA THR A 33 3.54 7.51 -29.86
C THR A 33 2.22 8.28 -29.91
N GLU A 34 1.70 8.68 -28.76
CA GLU A 34 1.19 10.03 -28.50
C GLU A 34 0.38 10.07 -27.19
N GLU A 35 0.82 10.95 -26.30
CA GLU A 35 0.13 11.52 -25.14
C GLU A 35 -0.60 10.52 -24.20
N VAL A 36 0.01 10.28 -23.04
CA VAL A 36 -0.72 9.70 -21.89
C VAL A 36 -1.98 10.53 -21.68
N ASN A 37 -3.15 9.90 -21.82
CA ASN A 37 -4.42 10.59 -21.60
C ASN A 37 -4.49 11.05 -20.13
N GLU A 38 -4.25 12.34 -19.90
CA GLU A 38 -4.28 12.96 -18.58
C GLU A 38 -5.70 12.99 -17.97
N GLU A 39 -6.73 12.73 -18.78
CA GLU A 39 -8.11 12.56 -18.33
C GLU A 39 -8.42 11.11 -17.90
N SER A 40 -7.48 10.16 -18.07
CA SER A 40 -7.67 8.78 -17.64
C SER A 40 -7.87 8.72 -16.11
N PRO A 41 -8.86 7.95 -15.61
CA PRO A 41 -9.07 7.76 -14.18
C PRO A 41 -7.81 7.29 -13.45
N LEU A 42 -7.03 6.39 -14.05
CA LEU A 42 -5.77 5.91 -13.48
C LEU A 42 -4.72 7.03 -13.35
N TYR A 43 -4.69 7.97 -14.30
CA TYR A 43 -3.77 9.09 -14.23
C TYR A 43 -4.16 10.07 -13.13
N GLN A 44 -5.46 10.36 -12.99
CA GLN A 44 -5.99 11.21 -11.92
C GLN A 44 -5.76 10.58 -10.53
N ASP A 45 -6.00 9.28 -10.39
CA ASP A 45 -5.69 8.52 -9.18
C ASP A 45 -4.19 8.62 -8.85
N MET A 46 -3.31 8.45 -9.83
CA MET A 46 -1.87 8.58 -9.63
C MET A 46 -1.45 9.99 -9.19
N LEU A 47 -2.01 11.04 -9.78
CA LEU A 47 -1.72 12.42 -9.37
C LEU A 47 -2.16 12.69 -7.93
N LEU A 48 -3.35 12.24 -7.55
CA LEU A 48 -3.85 12.35 -6.17
C LEU A 48 -2.90 11.65 -5.19
N LEU A 49 -2.51 10.40 -5.48
CA LEU A 49 -1.59 9.63 -4.64
C LEU A 49 -0.20 10.29 -4.51
N ILE A 50 0.32 10.85 -5.61
CA ILE A 50 1.58 11.57 -5.64
C ILE A 50 1.52 12.82 -4.77
N ASP A 51 0.46 13.61 -4.89
CA ASP A 51 0.29 14.84 -4.12
C ASP A 51 0.11 14.56 -2.62
N VAL A 52 -0.59 13.48 -2.27
CA VAL A 52 -0.69 12.99 -0.88
C VAL A 52 0.68 12.54 -0.35
N ALA A 53 1.42 11.72 -1.11
CA ALA A 53 2.76 11.27 -0.72
C ALA A 53 3.73 12.46 -0.56
N ASN A 54 3.61 13.48 -1.41
CA ASN A 54 4.37 14.73 -1.30
C ASN A 54 3.93 15.63 -0.13
N GLY A 55 2.88 15.27 0.62
CA GLY A 55 2.40 16.03 1.78
C GLY A 55 1.65 17.31 1.42
N ARG A 56 1.05 17.40 0.23
CA ARG A 56 0.33 18.60 -0.24
C ARG A 56 -1.09 18.73 0.31
N TYR A 57 -1.64 17.64 0.85
CA TYR A 57 -3.00 17.59 1.35
C TYR A 57 -3.08 17.54 2.88
N HIS A 58 -4.12 18.19 3.42
CA HIS A 58 -4.54 18.02 4.80
C HIS A 58 -5.59 16.92 4.88
N ARG A 59 -5.54 16.12 5.95
CA ARG A 59 -6.45 14.98 6.15
C ARG A 59 -7.87 15.46 6.44
N SER A 60 -8.83 14.94 5.68
CA SER A 60 -10.28 14.95 5.99
C SER A 60 -10.84 13.56 5.75
N GLU A 61 -11.98 13.22 6.33
CA GLU A 61 -12.59 11.89 6.16
C GLU A 61 -12.93 11.61 4.69
N GLU A 62 -13.47 12.60 3.98
CA GLU A 62 -13.81 12.47 2.56
C GLU A 62 -12.57 12.26 1.70
N LEU A 63 -11.48 12.98 2.00
CA LEU A 63 -10.24 12.83 1.26
C LEU A 63 -9.58 11.49 1.55
N ILE A 64 -9.62 11.00 2.79
CA ILE A 64 -9.12 9.67 3.13
C ILE A 64 -9.84 8.60 2.30
N GLN A 65 -11.16 8.66 2.20
CA GLN A 65 -11.94 7.70 1.38
C GLN A 65 -11.56 7.76 -0.10
N GLN A 66 -11.39 8.96 -0.67
CA GLN A 66 -10.96 9.12 -2.06
C GLN A 66 -9.57 8.53 -2.31
N VAL A 67 -8.65 8.78 -1.39
CA VAL A 67 -7.27 8.30 -1.47
C VAL A 67 -7.21 6.78 -1.27
N GLU A 68 -8.02 6.21 -0.38
CA GLU A 68 -8.17 4.76 -0.21
C GLU A 68 -8.70 4.09 -1.49
N GLN A 69 -9.69 4.70 -2.14
CA GLN A 69 -10.23 4.19 -3.40
C GLN A 69 -9.17 4.25 -4.52
N ALA A 70 -8.51 5.40 -4.70
CA ALA A 70 -7.44 5.56 -5.69
C ALA A 70 -6.29 4.56 -5.45
N LEU A 71 -5.92 4.35 -4.19
CA LEU A 71 -4.91 3.38 -3.82
C LEU A 71 -5.36 1.94 -4.15
N THR A 72 -6.61 1.61 -3.86
CA THR A 72 -7.18 0.29 -4.17
C THR A 72 -7.14 0.05 -5.69
N ASN A 73 -7.60 1.01 -6.49
CA ASN A 73 -7.56 0.94 -7.96
C ASN A 73 -6.14 0.71 -8.47
N LEU A 74 -5.16 1.46 -7.95
CA LEU A 74 -3.75 1.30 -8.31
C LEU A 74 -3.24 -0.11 -7.97
N MET A 75 -3.54 -0.61 -6.78
CA MET A 75 -3.10 -1.93 -6.35
C MET A 75 -3.75 -3.04 -7.17
N GLU A 76 -5.00 -2.89 -7.58
CA GLU A 76 -5.67 -3.79 -8.53
C GLU A 76 -5.03 -3.72 -9.93
N VAL A 77 -4.61 -2.54 -10.39
CA VAL A 77 -3.91 -2.43 -11.68
C VAL A 77 -2.51 -3.08 -11.63
N LEU A 78 -1.81 -2.97 -10.51
CA LEU A 78 -0.44 -3.49 -10.36
C LEU A 78 -0.40 -4.99 -10.05
N PHE A 79 -1.33 -5.47 -9.23
CA PHE A 79 -1.32 -6.82 -8.66
C PHE A 79 -2.63 -7.57 -8.85
N GLY A 80 -3.64 -6.95 -9.46
CA GLY A 80 -4.92 -7.62 -9.72
C GLY A 80 -4.71 -8.90 -10.49
N ASN A 81 -5.37 -9.94 -10.01
CA ASN A 81 -5.48 -11.21 -10.72
C ASN A 81 -6.97 -11.53 -10.89
N THR A 82 -7.30 -12.31 -11.92
CA THR A 82 -8.68 -12.68 -12.26
C THR A 82 -9.37 -13.52 -11.19
N LEU A 83 -8.62 -14.05 -10.21
CA LEU A 83 -9.14 -14.89 -9.13
C LEU A 83 -9.34 -14.12 -7.82
N HIS A 84 -9.04 -12.82 -7.79
CA HIS A 84 -8.92 -12.00 -6.58
C HIS A 84 -8.16 -12.69 -5.43
N ALA A 85 -7.26 -13.61 -5.76
CA ALA A 85 -6.47 -14.34 -4.78
C ALA A 85 -5.51 -13.35 -4.10
N GLY A 86 -5.38 -13.42 -2.78
CA GLY A 86 -4.53 -12.51 -2.01
C GLY A 86 -3.10 -12.49 -2.57
N VAL A 87 -2.72 -11.39 -3.21
CA VAL A 87 -1.38 -11.26 -3.79
C VAL A 87 -0.40 -10.90 -2.70
N THR A 88 0.60 -11.74 -2.53
CA THR A 88 1.74 -11.42 -1.66
C THR A 88 2.62 -10.42 -2.40
N ILE A 89 2.67 -9.19 -1.90
CA ILE A 89 3.52 -8.13 -2.46
C ILE A 89 4.99 -8.44 -2.11
N PRO A 90 5.88 -8.58 -3.10
CA PRO A 90 7.28 -8.92 -2.83
C PRO A 90 8.02 -7.78 -2.13
N ASP A 91 9.00 -8.11 -1.27
CA ASP A 91 9.76 -7.09 -0.54
C ASP A 91 10.52 -6.10 -1.44
N SER A 92 10.92 -6.54 -2.63
CA SER A 92 11.59 -5.70 -3.64
C SER A 92 10.67 -4.59 -4.18
N PHE A 93 9.35 -4.78 -4.18
CA PHE A 93 8.40 -3.76 -4.62
C PHE A 93 8.50 -2.51 -3.74
N TRP A 94 8.62 -2.67 -2.43
CA TRP A 94 8.69 -1.57 -1.46
C TRP A 94 9.97 -0.72 -1.57
N GLN A 95 10.93 -1.14 -2.41
CA GLN A 95 12.16 -0.40 -2.71
C GLN A 95 12.05 0.42 -4.00
N THR A 96 10.97 0.24 -4.77
CA THR A 96 10.70 1.03 -5.98
C THR A 96 10.10 2.39 -5.63
N ASP A 97 10.11 3.34 -6.57
CA ASP A 97 9.49 4.66 -6.39
C ASP A 97 7.98 4.53 -6.13
N ILE A 98 7.30 3.66 -6.88
CA ILE A 98 5.86 3.35 -6.69
C ILE A 98 5.63 2.73 -5.32
N GLY A 99 6.44 1.75 -4.92
CA GLY A 99 6.31 1.11 -3.61
C GLY A 99 6.54 2.10 -2.48
N THR A 100 7.48 3.03 -2.63
CA THR A 100 7.74 4.10 -1.65
C THR A 100 6.57 5.08 -1.58
N MET A 101 6.02 5.50 -2.72
CA MET A 101 4.82 6.34 -2.79
C MET A 101 3.63 5.65 -2.10
N VAL A 102 3.33 4.40 -2.47
CA VAL A 102 2.26 3.60 -1.85
C VAL A 102 2.45 3.48 -0.34
N SER A 103 3.69 3.27 0.12
CA SER A 103 4.02 3.22 1.55
C SER A 103 3.64 4.53 2.26
N GLN A 104 4.00 5.67 1.68
CA GLN A 104 3.71 6.98 2.25
C GLN A 104 2.21 7.29 2.25
N VAL A 105 1.50 6.93 1.19
CA VAL A 105 0.03 7.08 1.14
C VAL A 105 -0.62 6.21 2.21
N ARG A 106 -0.27 4.92 2.31
CA ARG A 106 -0.81 4.03 3.35
C ARG A 106 -0.52 4.53 4.75
N TRP A 107 0.68 5.09 4.96
CA TRP A 107 1.02 5.75 6.21
C TRP A 107 0.11 6.94 6.49
N TRP A 108 -0.06 7.84 5.51
CA TRP A 108 -0.89 9.03 5.63
C TRP A 108 -2.36 8.69 5.93
N ILE A 109 -2.90 7.64 5.32
CA ILE A 109 -4.26 7.13 5.60
C ILE A 109 -4.35 6.71 7.08
N SER A 110 -3.46 5.82 7.51
CA SER A 110 -3.59 5.11 8.79
C SER A 110 -2.79 5.70 9.96
N VAL A 111 -2.20 6.90 9.83
CA VAL A 111 -1.21 7.42 10.79
C VAL A 111 -1.66 7.40 12.25
N ASP A 112 -2.96 7.58 12.53
CA ASP A 112 -3.51 7.58 13.89
C ASP A 112 -3.67 6.17 14.49
N ASP A 113 -3.68 5.14 13.64
CA ASP A 113 -3.91 3.75 14.00
C ASP A 113 -2.63 2.89 13.91
N LEU A 114 -1.52 3.41 13.36
CA LEU A 114 -0.29 2.63 13.18
C LEU A 114 0.51 2.48 14.48
N ILE A 115 0.83 1.24 14.83
CA ILE A 115 1.69 0.90 15.97
C ILE A 115 2.85 -0.03 15.59
N THR A 116 3.92 0.00 16.39
CA THR A 116 5.07 -0.90 16.20
C THR A 116 4.72 -2.35 16.55
N ILE A 117 5.49 -3.32 16.04
CA ILE A 117 5.36 -4.74 16.42
C ILE A 117 5.50 -4.93 17.94
N SER A 118 6.40 -4.18 18.59
CA SER A 118 6.62 -4.21 20.03
C SER A 118 5.38 -3.76 20.80
N SER A 119 4.77 -2.65 20.38
CA SER A 119 3.52 -2.14 20.95
C SER A 119 2.35 -3.09 20.70
N ALA A 120 2.25 -3.66 19.50
CA ALA A 120 1.23 -4.64 19.15
C ALA A 120 1.35 -5.92 20.00
N ALA A 121 2.57 -6.40 20.26
CA ALA A 121 2.82 -7.54 21.12
C ALA A 121 2.38 -7.29 22.57
N ALA A 122 2.66 -6.10 23.10
CA ALA A 122 2.18 -5.70 24.42
C ALA A 122 0.65 -5.59 24.47
N LEU A 123 0.03 -5.03 23.43
CA LEU A 123 -1.41 -4.85 23.34
C LEU A 123 -2.18 -6.18 23.23
N ALA A 124 -1.74 -7.06 22.34
CA ALA A 124 -2.42 -8.35 22.12
C ALA A 124 -2.16 -9.39 23.21
N PHE A 125 -0.99 -9.35 23.86
CA PHE A 125 -0.54 -10.43 24.75
C PHE A 125 -0.13 -9.97 26.15
N GLY A 126 -0.31 -8.69 26.48
CA GLY A 126 0.00 -8.12 27.80
C GLY A 126 1.49 -7.88 28.07
N ALA A 127 2.40 -8.35 27.21
CA ALA A 127 3.84 -8.20 27.41
C ALA A 127 4.62 -8.18 26.09
N ASN A 128 5.64 -7.31 26.02
CA ASN A 128 6.56 -7.22 24.88
C ASN A 128 7.73 -8.22 24.99
N THR A 129 7.43 -9.51 24.85
CA THR A 129 8.46 -10.57 24.78
C THR A 129 8.85 -10.90 23.34
N GLN A 130 10.02 -11.50 23.14
CA GLN A 130 10.44 -11.96 21.80
C GLN A 130 9.44 -12.97 21.20
N ALA A 131 8.94 -13.89 22.01
CA ALA A 131 7.92 -14.86 21.59
C ALA A 131 6.64 -14.16 21.11
N ASN A 132 6.18 -13.12 21.83
CA ASN A 132 5.00 -12.35 21.48
C ASN A 132 5.19 -11.53 20.20
N ARG A 133 6.36 -10.91 20.00
CA ARG A 133 6.70 -10.24 18.72
C ARG A 133 6.69 -11.22 17.55
N MET A 134 7.23 -12.43 17.74
CA MET A 134 7.19 -13.48 16.71
C MET A 134 5.75 -13.93 16.37
N ARG A 135 4.83 -13.90 17.34
CA ARG A 135 3.40 -14.19 17.07
C ARG A 135 2.75 -13.11 16.22
N ILE A 136 3.08 -11.83 16.44
CA ILE A 136 2.63 -10.74 15.57
C ILE A 136 3.20 -10.89 14.16
N SER A 137 4.51 -11.15 14.03
CA SER A 137 5.12 -11.38 12.71
C SER A 137 4.46 -12.52 11.95
N ARG A 138 4.19 -13.66 12.62
CA ARG A 138 3.46 -14.78 12.00
C ARG A 138 2.02 -14.44 11.64
N ALA A 139 1.35 -13.56 12.38
CA ALA A 139 0.00 -13.10 12.05
C ALA A 139 0.02 -12.23 10.79
N ILE A 140 1.04 -11.38 10.63
CA ILE A 140 1.30 -10.63 9.39
C ILE A 140 1.55 -11.59 8.22
N ASP A 141 2.46 -12.56 8.40
CA ASP A 141 2.82 -13.52 7.35
C ASP A 141 1.63 -14.38 6.90
N LYS A 142 0.65 -14.61 7.79
CA LYS A 142 -0.61 -15.33 7.51
C LYS A 142 -1.71 -14.43 6.93
N GLY A 143 -1.47 -13.14 6.75
CA GLY A 143 -2.47 -12.18 6.28
C GLY A 143 -3.56 -11.85 7.30
N LEU A 144 -3.37 -12.19 8.59
CA LEU A 144 -4.32 -11.85 9.65
C LEU A 144 -4.19 -10.41 10.14
N LEU A 145 -3.00 -9.82 9.97
CA LEU A 145 -2.73 -8.42 10.24
C LEU A 145 -2.15 -7.80 8.98
N GLU A 146 -2.72 -6.68 8.58
CA GLU A 146 -2.12 -5.83 7.58
C GLU A 146 -0.94 -5.08 8.18
N TRP A 147 0.03 -4.78 7.31
CA TRP A 147 1.20 -4.02 7.70
C TRP A 147 1.50 -2.92 6.71
N VAL A 148 2.06 -1.83 7.23
CA VAL A 148 2.52 -0.67 6.47
C VAL A 148 4.02 -0.49 6.71
N PRO A 149 4.85 -0.42 5.66
CA PRO A 149 6.25 -0.06 5.78
C PRO A 149 6.40 1.43 6.18
N ASP A 150 7.17 1.66 7.24
CA ASP A 150 7.68 2.98 7.61
C ASP A 150 8.88 3.33 6.71
N SER A 151 8.76 4.36 5.87
CA SER A 151 9.87 4.83 5.04
C SER A 151 10.91 5.64 5.80
N SER A 152 10.63 6.10 7.02
CA SER A 152 11.57 6.89 7.84
C SER A 152 12.61 6.02 8.56
N VAL A 153 12.33 4.73 8.75
CA VAL A 153 13.20 3.80 9.45
C VAL A 153 14.11 3.06 8.46
N MET A 154 15.42 3.09 8.70
CA MET A 154 16.39 2.43 7.80
C MET A 154 16.41 0.91 7.96
N ASN A 155 16.14 0.37 9.15
CA ASN A 155 16.20 -1.07 9.42
C ASN A 155 14.93 -1.79 8.92
N PRO A 156 14.99 -2.65 7.89
CA PRO A 156 13.82 -3.33 7.33
C PRO A 156 12.98 -4.11 8.34
N GLN A 157 13.61 -4.72 9.34
CA GLN A 157 12.91 -5.49 10.37
C GLN A 157 12.06 -4.60 11.30
N GLN A 158 12.45 -3.33 11.45
CA GLN A 158 11.77 -2.35 12.29
C GLN A 158 10.85 -1.42 11.51
N ARG A 159 10.83 -1.51 10.17
CA ARG A 159 9.96 -0.68 9.32
C ARG A 159 8.51 -1.09 9.39
N LYS A 160 8.19 -2.34 9.72
CA LYS A 160 6.80 -2.79 9.72
C LYS A 160 6.00 -2.13 10.86
N ARG A 161 4.89 -1.51 10.50
CA ARG A 161 3.81 -1.10 11.40
C ARG A 161 2.57 -1.93 11.13
N VAL A 162 1.74 -2.10 12.14
CA VAL A 162 0.43 -2.76 12.04
C VAL A 162 -0.65 -1.82 12.57
N LEU A 163 -1.89 -2.05 12.16
CA LEU A 163 -3.04 -1.28 12.62
C LEU A 163 -3.42 -1.70 14.05
N ARG A 164 -3.50 -0.75 14.98
CA ARG A 164 -3.91 -0.98 16.37
C ARG A 164 -5.30 -1.61 16.41
N SER A 165 -6.25 -1.09 15.63
CA SER A 165 -7.62 -1.63 15.52
C SER A 165 -7.68 -3.12 15.14
N GLN A 166 -6.76 -3.60 14.29
CA GLN A 166 -6.67 -5.02 13.94
C GLN A 166 -6.06 -5.86 15.07
N VAL A 167 -5.07 -5.31 15.77
CA VAL A 167 -4.41 -5.97 16.90
C VAL A 167 -5.37 -6.11 18.09
N GLU A 168 -6.22 -5.10 18.33
CA GLU A 168 -7.28 -5.16 19.36
C GLU A 168 -8.28 -6.26 19.05
N ARG A 169 -8.81 -6.31 17.82
CA ARG A 169 -9.68 -7.40 17.36
C ARG A 169 -9.05 -8.78 17.51
N LEU A 170 -7.76 -8.92 17.16
CA LEU A 170 -7.02 -10.17 17.34
C LEU A 170 -6.91 -10.60 18.81
N SER A 171 -6.78 -9.63 19.72
CA SER A 171 -6.76 -9.86 21.17
C SER A 171 -8.11 -10.34 21.68
N GLU A 172 -9.20 -9.70 21.22
CA GLU A 172 -10.58 -10.04 21.61
C GLU A 172 -10.99 -11.44 21.18
N LEU A 173 -10.68 -11.83 19.94
CA LEU A 173 -10.97 -13.18 19.42
C LEU A 173 -10.31 -14.30 20.24
N ARG A 174 -9.20 -14.00 20.93
CA ARG A 174 -8.54 -14.95 21.83
C ARG A 174 -9.15 -15.02 23.23
N ARG A 175 -9.90 -14.00 23.63
CA ARG A 175 -10.53 -13.92 24.95
C ARG A 175 -11.93 -14.55 24.98
N LEU A 176 -12.50 -14.84 23.82
CA LEU A 176 -13.77 -15.57 23.72
C LEU A 176 -13.55 -17.03 24.18
N PRO A 177 -14.35 -17.55 25.12
CA PRO A 177 -14.33 -18.96 25.48
C PRO A 177 -14.84 -19.81 24.31
N GLU A 178 -14.28 -21.03 24.15
CA GLU A 178 -14.74 -22.05 23.18
C GLU A 178 -16.21 -22.45 23.40
#